data_AF-A0A7E4WAC7-F1
#
_entry.id   AF-A0A7E4WAC7-F1
#
_cell.length_a   1.000
_cell.length_b   1.000
_cell.length_c   1.000
_cell.angle_alpha   90.00
_cell.angle_beta   90.00
_cell.angle_gamma   90.00
#
_symmetry.space_group_name_H-M   'P 1'
#
loop_
_entity.id
_entity.type
_entity.pdbx_description
1 polymer ?
#
loop_
_entity_poly.entity_id
_entity_poly.type
_entity_poly.pdbx_seq_one_letter_code
_entity_poly.pdbx_strand_id
1 'polypeptide(L)'
;MSPLAVEYFLKLRLNTYESTIFKAFVSWMHDNPGYSASFPDLLKHIELHLIEEGDLNTLFTPIPFIDRNFYKNLLNQQQEQANMVQKVVNYNILTETNVFRIIDGEIKTGNVQPVYPKNYFIIDLRNKFLLNCLKLQAVIAQSYTVNVSTDLRSWKCVVDHSKYTCIGLQVLYFRECPVRFIRIQCEYGILSINDNIQALYSTDPFEIDPNTTLIIPNQNVVPTEMSLKWNPNAGGGYTHGEIIDGHIRHKINNHSRITFQFSQPYVIGNMKLRLNEESSYYVDVATMRNGECTRVFAEENVSGWRTATFEKQAVSYIIIVGTKSSSGYFHLYKLECPPIRKFVESYV
;
A
#
# COMPACT_ATOMS: atom_id res chain seq x y z
N MET A 1 -8.87 -22.95 -33.68
CA MET A 1 -7.84 -22.42 -32.76
C MET A 1 -7.07 -23.62 -32.22
N SER A 2 -5.73 -23.63 -32.25
CA SER A 2 -4.95 -24.78 -31.77
C SER A 2 -5.01 -24.91 -30.25
N PRO A 3 -4.79 -26.11 -29.66
CA PRO A 3 -4.70 -26.28 -28.21
C PRO A 3 -3.71 -25.32 -27.55
N LEU A 4 -2.58 -25.04 -28.19
CA LEU A 4 -1.55 -24.11 -27.70
C LEU A 4 -2.06 -22.67 -27.59
N ALA A 5 -2.90 -22.23 -28.54
CA ALA A 5 -3.52 -20.91 -28.51
C ALA A 5 -4.63 -20.81 -27.45
N VAL A 6 -5.35 -21.90 -27.20
CA VAL A 6 -6.34 -21.98 -26.10
C VAL A 6 -5.63 -21.95 -24.76
N GLU A 7 -4.55 -22.72 -24.59
CA GLU A 7 -3.71 -22.68 -23.39
C GLU A 7 -3.18 -21.26 -23.13
N TYR A 8 -2.68 -20.60 -24.17
CA TYR A 8 -2.20 -19.21 -24.08
C TYR A 8 -3.31 -18.24 -23.68
N PHE A 9 -4.50 -18.37 -24.27
CA PHE A 9 -5.68 -17.59 -23.91
C PHE A 9 -6.13 -17.83 -22.45
N LEU A 10 -6.13 -19.09 -22.02
CA LEU A 10 -6.43 -19.48 -20.64
C LEU A 10 -5.36 -19.01 -19.66
N LYS A 11 -4.15 -18.63 -20.10
CA LYS A 11 -3.10 -18.07 -19.22
C LYS A 11 -3.13 -16.54 -19.14
N LEU A 12 -3.54 -15.84 -20.20
CA LEU A 12 -3.53 -14.37 -20.29
C LEU A 12 -4.74 -13.65 -19.66
N ARG A 13 -5.52 -14.33 -18.84
CA ARG A 13 -6.90 -13.96 -18.44
C ARG A 13 -7.04 -12.53 -17.92
N LEU A 14 -7.63 -11.65 -18.72
CA LEU A 14 -8.04 -10.30 -18.28
C LEU A 14 -9.55 -10.29 -17.97
N ASN A 15 -9.90 -9.93 -16.74
CA ASN A 15 -11.23 -9.43 -16.31
C ASN A 15 -12.48 -10.30 -16.55
N THR A 16 -12.38 -11.62 -16.72
CA THR A 16 -13.54 -12.49 -17.01
C THR A 16 -13.88 -13.43 -15.84
N TYR A 17 -15.17 -13.68 -15.57
CA TYR A 17 -15.62 -14.67 -14.57
C TYR A 17 -15.14 -16.08 -14.96
N GLU A 18 -14.68 -16.86 -14.00
CA GLU A 18 -14.21 -18.24 -14.25
C GLU A 18 -15.32 -19.11 -14.86
N SER A 19 -16.58 -18.89 -14.45
CA SER A 19 -17.75 -19.55 -15.03
C SER A 19 -17.94 -19.23 -16.52
N THR A 20 -17.64 -18.01 -16.95
CA THR A 20 -17.68 -17.61 -18.36
C THR A 20 -16.55 -18.25 -19.16
N ILE A 21 -15.34 -18.33 -18.58
CA ILE A 21 -14.19 -19.01 -19.19
C ILE A 21 -14.50 -20.50 -19.37
N PHE A 22 -15.08 -21.13 -18.35
CA PHE A 22 -15.49 -22.53 -18.41
C PHE A 22 -16.54 -22.77 -19.50
N LYS A 23 -17.58 -21.93 -19.57
CA LYS A 23 -18.60 -22.00 -20.65
C LYS A 23 -17.98 -21.89 -22.04
N ALA A 24 -17.06 -20.94 -22.24
CA ALA A 24 -16.37 -20.77 -23.51
C ALA A 24 -15.49 -21.98 -23.87
N PHE A 25 -14.78 -22.54 -22.88
CA PHE A 25 -13.99 -23.76 -23.05
C PHE A 25 -14.85 -24.96 -23.42
N VAL A 26 -16.01 -25.14 -22.76
CA VAL A 26 -16.97 -26.20 -23.10
C VAL A 26 -17.49 -26.06 -24.52
N SER A 27 -17.89 -24.85 -24.92
CA SER A 27 -18.30 -24.57 -26.31
C SER A 27 -17.19 -24.92 -27.31
N TRP A 28 -15.94 -24.54 -27.02
CA TRP A 28 -14.80 -24.85 -27.87
C TRP A 28 -14.54 -26.36 -28.00
N MET A 29 -14.69 -27.13 -26.91
CA MET A 29 -14.54 -28.59 -26.95
C MET A 29 -15.57 -29.25 -27.87
N HIS A 30 -16.82 -28.78 -27.86
CA HIS A 30 -17.87 -29.26 -28.76
C HIS A 30 -17.52 -29.03 -30.24
N ASP A 31 -16.94 -27.88 -30.55
CA ASP A 31 -16.56 -27.52 -31.92
C ASP A 31 -15.26 -28.21 -32.39
N ASN A 32 -14.50 -28.82 -31.48
CA ASN A 32 -13.16 -29.33 -31.77
C ASN A 32 -12.90 -30.76 -31.21
N PRO A 33 -13.76 -31.75 -31.47
CA PRO A 33 -13.69 -33.09 -30.86
C PRO A 33 -12.40 -33.87 -31.18
N GLY A 34 -11.70 -33.50 -32.26
CA GLY A 34 -10.43 -34.11 -32.66
C GLY A 34 -9.27 -33.87 -31.69
N TYR A 35 -9.41 -32.95 -30.73
CA TYR A 35 -8.40 -32.69 -29.68
C TYR A 35 -8.79 -33.27 -28.31
N SER A 36 -9.70 -34.25 -28.27
CA SER A 36 -10.19 -34.85 -27.01
C SER A 36 -9.09 -35.32 -26.04
N ALA A 37 -7.96 -35.80 -26.56
CA ALA A 37 -6.80 -36.18 -25.76
C ALA A 37 -6.15 -35.00 -25.00
N SER A 38 -6.28 -33.77 -25.51
CA SER A 38 -5.71 -32.55 -24.90
C SER A 38 -6.64 -31.87 -23.91
N PHE A 39 -7.93 -32.22 -23.89
CA PHE A 39 -8.91 -31.53 -23.04
C PHE A 39 -8.62 -31.64 -21.53
N PRO A 40 -8.23 -32.82 -20.98
CA PRO A 40 -7.91 -32.93 -19.56
C PRO A 40 -6.77 -32.01 -19.12
N ASP A 41 -5.76 -31.80 -19.98
CA ASP A 41 -4.64 -30.90 -19.68
C ASP A 41 -5.05 -29.44 -19.79
N LEU A 42 -5.83 -29.07 -20.81
CA LEU A 42 -6.36 -27.71 -20.94
C LEU A 42 -7.29 -27.34 -19.76
N LEU A 43 -8.07 -28.30 -19.29
CA LEU A 43 -8.99 -28.11 -18.17
C LEU A 43 -8.27 -27.82 -16.84
N LYS A 44 -7.03 -28.32 -16.65
CA LYS A 44 -6.22 -27.99 -15.46
C LYS A 44 -5.89 -26.49 -15.36
N HIS A 45 -5.93 -25.77 -16.48
CA HIS A 45 -5.75 -24.32 -16.50
C HIS A 45 -7.02 -23.56 -16.10
N ILE A 46 -8.14 -24.23 -15.81
CA ILE A 46 -9.38 -23.65 -15.31
C ILE A 46 -9.50 -23.87 -13.80
N GLU A 47 -9.74 -22.78 -13.07
CA GLU A 47 -9.84 -22.77 -11.61
C GLU A 47 -11.27 -23.13 -11.16
N LEU A 48 -11.65 -24.38 -11.34
CA LEU A 48 -13.00 -24.90 -11.03
C LEU A 48 -13.47 -24.55 -9.62
N HIS A 49 -12.57 -24.50 -8.65
CA HIS A 49 -12.87 -24.13 -7.25
C HIS A 49 -13.36 -22.67 -7.07
N LEU A 50 -13.28 -21.83 -8.11
CA LEU A 50 -13.78 -20.46 -8.13
C LEU A 50 -15.17 -20.29 -8.73
N ILE A 51 -15.72 -21.36 -9.31
CA ILE A 51 -17.06 -21.37 -9.90
C ILE A 51 -18.06 -21.71 -8.79
N GLU A 52 -19.19 -21.01 -8.74
CA GLU A 52 -20.23 -21.28 -7.75
C GLU A 52 -20.78 -22.71 -7.90
N GLU A 53 -21.12 -23.36 -6.78
CA GLU A 53 -21.55 -24.76 -6.77
C GLU A 53 -22.83 -25.00 -7.60
N GLY A 54 -23.75 -24.02 -7.65
CA GLY A 54 -24.93 -24.07 -8.51
C GLY A 54 -24.59 -24.01 -10.01
N ASP A 55 -23.60 -23.21 -10.38
CA ASP A 55 -23.09 -23.11 -11.75
C ASP A 55 -22.34 -24.39 -12.14
N LEU A 56 -21.51 -24.93 -11.26
CA LEU A 56 -20.81 -26.20 -11.47
C LEU A 56 -21.81 -27.33 -11.75
N ASN A 57 -22.87 -27.45 -10.95
CA ASN A 57 -23.87 -28.51 -11.11
C ASN A 57 -24.69 -28.41 -12.40
N THR A 58 -24.93 -27.20 -12.91
CA THR A 58 -25.61 -27.00 -14.21
C THR A 58 -24.66 -27.20 -15.39
N LEU A 59 -23.39 -26.79 -15.24
CA LEU A 59 -22.36 -26.87 -16.28
C LEU A 59 -21.76 -28.27 -16.45
N PHE A 60 -21.82 -29.14 -15.44
CA PHE A 60 -21.26 -30.50 -15.48
C PHE A 60 -22.15 -31.55 -16.17
N THR A 61 -23.18 -31.13 -16.89
CA THR A 61 -24.12 -32.03 -17.56
C THR A 61 -24.03 -31.94 -19.08
N PRO A 62 -23.93 -33.10 -19.75
CA PRO A 62 -22.70 -33.85 -19.86
C PRO A 62 -21.73 -33.18 -20.85
N ILE A 63 -20.56 -32.80 -20.36
CA ILE A 63 -19.46 -32.38 -21.23
C ILE A 63 -18.91 -33.65 -21.90
N PRO A 64 -19.00 -33.78 -23.23
CA PRO A 64 -18.48 -34.96 -23.88
C PRO A 64 -16.96 -35.05 -23.67
N PHE A 65 -16.43 -36.27 -23.66
CA PHE A 65 -14.99 -36.57 -23.65
C PHE A 65 -14.22 -36.40 -22.32
N ILE A 66 -14.83 -35.91 -21.23
CA ILE A 66 -14.18 -35.85 -19.90
C ILE A 66 -15.03 -36.56 -18.84
N ASP A 67 -14.43 -37.52 -18.13
CA ASP A 67 -15.09 -38.27 -17.06
C ASP A 67 -15.47 -37.37 -15.87
N ARG A 68 -16.66 -37.60 -15.31
CA ARG A 68 -17.16 -36.89 -14.12
C ARG A 68 -16.25 -37.05 -12.91
N ASN A 69 -15.58 -38.20 -12.76
CA ASN A 69 -14.65 -38.41 -11.65
C ASN A 69 -13.39 -37.55 -11.81
N PHE A 70 -12.92 -37.33 -13.05
CA PHE A 70 -11.79 -36.43 -13.30
C PHE A 70 -12.10 -35.01 -12.80
N TYR A 71 -13.28 -34.48 -13.10
CA TYR A 71 -13.71 -33.16 -12.61
C TYR A 71 -13.75 -33.08 -11.09
N LYS A 72 -14.37 -34.07 -10.44
CA LYS A 72 -14.47 -34.10 -8.96
C LYS A 72 -13.09 -34.16 -8.33
N ASN A 73 -12.19 -34.99 -8.85
CA ASN A 73 -10.83 -35.10 -8.33
C ASN A 73 -10.05 -33.80 -8.53
N LEU A 74 -10.14 -33.18 -9.71
CA LEU A 74 -9.49 -31.90 -10.00
C LEU A 74 -10.04 -30.78 -9.10
N LEU A 75 -11.37 -30.72 -8.92
CA LEU A 75 -12.01 -29.75 -8.04
C LEU A 75 -11.57 -29.92 -6.59
N ASN A 76 -11.58 -31.15 -6.07
CA ASN A 76 -11.13 -31.45 -4.71
C ASN A 76 -9.64 -31.07 -4.52
N GLN A 77 -8.78 -31.43 -5.48
CA GLN A 77 -7.37 -31.09 -5.45
C GLN A 77 -7.15 -29.56 -5.43
N GLN A 78 -7.88 -28.83 -6.27
CA GLN A 78 -7.80 -27.36 -6.30
C GLN A 78 -8.36 -26.74 -5.01
N GLN A 79 -9.42 -27.29 -4.41
CA GLN A 79 -9.96 -26.83 -3.13
C GLN A 79 -8.99 -27.06 -1.97
N GLU A 80 -8.34 -28.21 -1.92
CA GLU A 80 -7.29 -28.50 -0.95
C GLU A 80 -6.13 -27.51 -1.09
N GLN A 81 -5.66 -27.28 -2.31
CA GLN A 81 -4.60 -26.33 -2.60
C GLN A 81 -4.99 -24.89 -2.24
N ALA A 82 -6.21 -24.46 -2.57
CA ALA A 82 -6.72 -23.12 -2.24
C ALA A 82 -6.93 -22.90 -0.74
N ASN A 83 -7.04 -23.99 0.04
CA ASN A 83 -7.13 -23.94 1.49
C ASN A 83 -5.77 -23.84 2.18
N MET A 84 -4.68 -24.22 1.51
CA MET A 84 -3.33 -24.05 2.05
C MET A 84 -2.95 -22.56 2.09
N VAL A 85 -2.44 -22.12 3.24
CA VAL A 85 -1.86 -20.79 3.39
C VAL A 85 -0.40 -20.85 3.00
N GLN A 86 -0.04 -20.15 1.93
CA GLN A 86 1.32 -20.10 1.41
C GLN A 86 2.08 -18.92 2.04
N LYS A 87 3.35 -19.10 2.39
CA LYS A 87 4.22 -18.02 2.87
C LYS A 87 5.33 -17.81 1.87
N VAL A 88 5.29 -16.68 1.15
CA VAL A 88 6.32 -16.30 0.18
C VAL A 88 7.04 -15.05 0.68
N VAL A 89 8.30 -15.22 1.07
CA VAL A 89 9.09 -14.19 1.74
C VAL A 89 9.71 -13.24 0.73
N ASN A 90 9.58 -11.93 0.96
CA ASN A 90 10.20 -10.85 0.20
C ASN A 90 9.96 -10.90 -1.32
N TYR A 91 8.84 -11.52 -1.73
CA TYR A 91 8.45 -11.65 -3.12
C TYR A 91 7.07 -11.04 -3.33
N ASN A 92 6.94 -10.20 -4.35
CA ASN A 92 5.65 -9.63 -4.72
C ASN A 92 4.76 -10.73 -5.30
N ILE A 93 3.66 -11.04 -4.62
CA ILE A 93 2.67 -12.03 -5.09
C ILE A 93 1.77 -11.45 -6.20
N LEU A 94 1.71 -10.11 -6.33
CA LEU A 94 1.01 -9.42 -7.41
C LEU A 94 1.93 -9.22 -8.63
N THR A 95 2.30 -10.30 -9.31
CA THR A 95 3.04 -10.24 -10.58
C THR A 95 2.09 -10.05 -11.77
N GLU A 96 2.59 -9.60 -12.92
CA GLU A 96 1.81 -9.40 -14.17
C GLU A 96 0.99 -10.63 -14.61
N THR A 97 1.39 -11.84 -14.17
CA THR A 97 0.71 -13.12 -14.39
C THR A 97 -0.47 -13.38 -13.46
N ASN A 98 -0.49 -12.76 -12.28
CA ASN A 98 -1.58 -12.81 -11.31
C ASN A 98 -2.48 -11.61 -11.57
N VAL A 99 -3.25 -11.70 -12.66
CA VAL A 99 -4.25 -10.69 -13.01
C VAL A 99 -5.25 -10.59 -11.86
N PHE A 100 -5.07 -9.54 -11.05
CA PHE A 100 -5.99 -9.22 -9.99
C PHE A 100 -7.34 -8.91 -10.62
N ARG A 101 -8.38 -9.46 -10.00
CA ARG A 101 -9.74 -9.14 -10.41
C ARG A 101 -10.25 -8.01 -9.54
N ILE A 102 -10.53 -6.85 -10.13
CA ILE A 102 -11.36 -5.84 -9.49
C ILE A 102 -12.79 -6.39 -9.48
N ILE A 103 -13.21 -6.95 -8.34
CA ILE A 103 -14.52 -7.60 -8.19
C ILE A 103 -15.66 -6.56 -8.17
N ASP A 104 -15.34 -5.28 -7.91
CA ASP A 104 -16.29 -4.15 -7.97
C ASP A 104 -15.51 -2.84 -8.09
N GLY A 105 -15.91 -1.96 -9.04
CA GLY A 105 -15.22 -0.69 -9.37
C GLY A 105 -14.78 -0.61 -10.82
N GLU A 106 -15.61 -0.04 -11.71
CA GLU A 106 -15.17 0.32 -13.06
C GLU A 106 -14.08 1.41 -12.98
N ILE A 107 -12.83 1.05 -13.26
CA ILE A 107 -11.83 2.04 -13.67
C ILE A 107 -11.99 2.21 -15.18
N LYS A 108 -12.79 3.18 -15.60
CA LYS A 108 -12.69 3.70 -16.96
C LYS A 108 -11.45 4.57 -17.04
N THR A 109 -10.42 4.07 -17.71
CA THR A 109 -9.33 4.89 -18.22
C THR A 109 -9.90 5.86 -19.26
N GLY A 110 -10.19 7.09 -18.86
CA GLY A 110 -10.68 8.14 -19.73
C GLY A 110 -11.01 9.41 -18.95
N ASN A 111 -10.71 10.57 -19.54
CA ASN A 111 -10.88 11.92 -18.98
C ASN A 111 -12.35 12.34 -18.74
N VAL A 112 -13.11 11.56 -17.98
CA VAL A 112 -14.46 11.90 -17.56
C VAL A 112 -14.49 11.93 -16.05
N GLN A 113 -14.84 13.08 -15.46
CA GLN A 113 -15.06 13.21 -14.02
C GLN A 113 -16.07 12.14 -13.57
N PRO A 114 -15.73 11.31 -12.60
CA PRO A 114 -16.60 10.22 -12.24
C PRO A 114 -17.55 10.57 -11.11
N VAL A 115 -18.82 10.28 -11.33
CA VAL A 115 -19.84 10.13 -10.29
C VAL A 115 -19.85 8.64 -9.92
N TYR A 116 -19.17 8.24 -8.84
CA TYR A 116 -19.03 6.83 -8.43
C TYR A 116 -19.96 6.47 -7.25
N PRO A 117 -20.64 5.30 -7.26
CA PRO A 117 -21.43 4.83 -6.11
C PRO A 117 -20.63 4.00 -5.09
N LYS A 118 -19.35 3.63 -5.34
CA LYS A 118 -18.51 2.86 -4.39
C LYS A 118 -17.04 3.30 -4.47
N ASN A 119 -16.44 3.68 -3.33
CA ASN A 119 -15.07 4.19 -3.24
C ASN A 119 -14.05 3.10 -2.85
N TYR A 120 -14.18 1.88 -3.35
CA TYR A 120 -13.24 0.81 -3.04
C TYR A 120 -12.95 -0.06 -4.26
N PHE A 121 -11.84 -0.79 -4.20
CA PHE A 121 -11.54 -1.90 -5.09
C PHE A 121 -11.10 -3.12 -4.29
N ILE A 122 -11.28 -4.30 -4.87
CA ILE A 122 -10.89 -5.58 -4.28
C ILE A 122 -9.86 -6.23 -5.21
N ILE A 123 -8.81 -6.79 -4.62
CA ILE A 123 -7.79 -7.61 -5.26
C ILE A 123 -8.02 -9.05 -4.81
N ASP A 124 -8.18 -10.00 -5.74
CA ASP A 124 -8.18 -11.45 -5.45
C ASP A 124 -6.81 -12.04 -5.79
N LEU A 125 -6.13 -12.59 -4.78
CA LEU A 125 -4.83 -13.27 -4.90
C LEU A 125 -4.96 -14.72 -5.42
N ARG A 126 -6.19 -15.19 -5.66
CA ARG A 126 -6.57 -16.57 -6.05
C ARG A 126 -6.33 -17.62 -4.96
N ASN A 127 -5.15 -17.58 -4.34
CA ASN A 127 -4.76 -18.45 -3.23
C ASN A 127 -4.68 -17.67 -1.92
N LYS A 128 -4.60 -18.40 -0.80
CA LYS A 128 -4.38 -17.82 0.53
C LYS A 128 -2.88 -17.65 0.76
N PHE A 129 -2.46 -16.44 1.10
CA PHE A 129 -1.09 -16.11 1.44
C PHE A 129 -0.99 -15.55 2.85
N LEU A 130 0.07 -15.89 3.57
CA LEU A 130 0.42 -15.19 4.80
C LEU A 130 1.13 -13.89 4.41
N LEU A 131 0.52 -12.74 4.72
CA LEU A 131 1.05 -11.42 4.38
C LEU A 131 1.21 -10.55 5.62
N ASN A 132 2.15 -9.61 5.56
CA ASN A 132 2.36 -8.57 6.57
C ASN A 132 2.78 -7.22 5.96
N CYS A 133 2.89 -7.12 4.63
CA CYS A 133 3.36 -5.93 3.95
C CYS A 133 2.57 -5.69 2.66
N LEU A 134 2.16 -4.44 2.46
CA LEU A 134 1.53 -3.95 1.24
C LEU A 134 2.22 -2.64 0.81
N LYS A 135 2.65 -2.58 -0.45
CA LYS A 135 3.15 -1.34 -1.05
C LYS A 135 2.16 -0.86 -2.11
N LEU A 136 1.89 0.44 -2.15
CA LEU A 136 1.00 1.03 -3.15
C LEU A 136 1.34 2.51 -3.40
N GLN A 137 0.88 3.06 -4.52
CA GLN A 137 1.07 4.47 -4.85
C GLN A 137 -0.22 5.27 -4.60
N ALA A 138 -0.16 6.26 -3.71
CA ALA A 138 -1.25 7.22 -3.50
C ALA A 138 -1.05 8.46 -4.39
N VAL A 139 -1.93 8.69 -5.37
CA VAL A 139 -1.70 9.71 -6.43
C VAL A 139 -2.22 11.11 -6.06
N ILE A 140 -3.19 11.23 -5.16
CA ILE A 140 -3.67 12.51 -4.61
C ILE A 140 -3.77 12.35 -3.08
N ALA A 141 -3.79 13.45 -2.33
CA ALA A 141 -3.93 13.53 -0.87
C ALA A 141 -5.16 12.74 -0.34
N GLN A 142 -5.02 11.43 -0.19
CA GLN A 142 -6.13 10.49 0.07
C GLN A 142 -6.02 9.88 1.45
N SER A 143 -7.18 9.71 2.07
CA SER A 143 -7.37 8.81 3.21
C SER A 143 -7.96 7.49 2.71
N TYR A 144 -7.51 6.38 3.30
CA TYR A 144 -7.96 5.05 2.91
C TYR A 144 -7.88 4.05 4.05
N THR A 145 -8.60 2.95 3.92
CA THR A 145 -8.45 1.76 4.77
C THR A 145 -8.08 0.56 3.91
N VAL A 146 -7.26 -0.33 4.46
CA VAL A 146 -6.93 -1.62 3.86
C VAL A 146 -7.57 -2.70 4.71
N ASN A 147 -8.43 -3.48 4.08
CA ASN A 147 -9.09 -4.62 4.69
C ASN A 147 -8.67 -5.89 3.97
N VAL A 148 -8.49 -6.97 4.72
CA VAL A 148 -8.15 -8.28 4.16
C VAL A 148 -9.20 -9.32 4.51
N SER A 149 -9.36 -10.31 3.66
CA SER A 149 -10.30 -11.41 3.85
C SER A 149 -9.75 -12.71 3.24
N THR A 150 -10.25 -13.85 3.71
CA THR A 150 -10.03 -15.16 3.09
C THR A 150 -11.25 -15.67 2.32
N ASP A 151 -12.41 -15.03 2.45
CA ASP A 151 -13.73 -15.56 2.05
C ASP A 151 -14.71 -14.52 1.45
N LEU A 152 -14.31 -13.25 1.31
CA LEU A 152 -15.14 -12.09 0.91
C LEU A 152 -16.28 -11.73 1.88
N ARG A 153 -16.49 -12.48 2.96
CA ARG A 153 -17.58 -12.28 3.93
C ARG A 153 -17.08 -11.59 5.19
N SER A 154 -16.00 -12.11 5.76
CA SER A 154 -15.34 -11.56 6.93
C SER A 154 -14.15 -10.71 6.50
N TRP A 155 -14.17 -9.44 6.90
CA TRP A 155 -13.13 -8.47 6.58
C TRP A 155 -12.43 -8.01 7.86
N LYS A 156 -11.09 -8.04 7.85
CA LYS A 156 -10.24 -7.51 8.91
C LYS A 156 -9.58 -6.23 8.42
N CYS A 157 -9.81 -5.10 9.08
CA CYS A 157 -9.02 -3.89 8.84
C CYS A 157 -7.60 -4.11 9.35
N VAL A 158 -6.62 -4.01 8.46
CA VAL A 158 -5.19 -4.17 8.79
C VAL A 158 -4.44 -2.84 8.78
N VAL A 159 -4.97 -1.83 8.07
CA VAL A 159 -4.46 -0.46 8.04
C VAL A 159 -5.64 0.49 8.01
N ASP A 160 -5.69 1.41 8.96
CA ASP A 160 -6.67 2.49 9.00
C ASP A 160 -5.99 3.84 8.83
N HIS A 161 -5.97 4.32 7.59
CA HIS A 161 -5.51 5.66 7.25
C HIS A 161 -6.66 6.61 6.89
N SER A 162 -7.88 6.36 7.37
CA SER A 162 -9.06 7.21 7.14
C SER A 162 -8.85 8.66 7.59
N LYS A 163 -7.99 8.91 8.58
CA LYS A 163 -7.80 10.23 9.19
C LYS A 163 -6.51 10.95 8.78
N TYR A 164 -5.79 10.45 7.76
CA TYR A 164 -4.49 11.01 7.39
C TYR A 164 -4.41 11.36 5.92
N THR A 165 -3.73 12.46 5.62
CA THR A 165 -3.37 12.78 4.25
C THR A 165 -2.21 11.89 3.79
N CYS A 166 -2.48 10.93 2.91
CA CYS A 166 -1.46 10.06 2.32
C CYS A 166 -1.18 10.45 0.86
N ILE A 167 0.09 10.41 0.46
CA ILE A 167 0.51 10.74 -0.90
C ILE A 167 1.83 10.06 -1.24
N GLY A 168 2.02 9.67 -2.50
CA GLY A 168 3.25 9.00 -2.94
C GLY A 168 3.31 7.52 -2.57
N LEU A 169 4.53 6.98 -2.54
CA LEU A 169 4.75 5.57 -2.18
C LEU A 169 4.36 5.33 -0.72
N GLN A 170 3.47 4.37 -0.53
CA GLN A 170 3.03 3.88 0.76
C GLN A 170 3.68 2.52 0.99
N VAL A 171 4.39 2.35 2.09
CA VAL A 171 4.93 1.06 2.55
C VAL A 171 4.23 0.72 3.86
N LEU A 172 3.24 -0.14 3.76
CA LEU A 172 2.34 -0.48 4.86
C LEU A 172 2.77 -1.80 5.46
N TYR A 173 2.95 -1.82 6.78
CA TYR A 173 3.16 -3.04 7.54
C TYR A 173 1.93 -3.31 8.41
N PHE A 174 1.64 -4.58 8.63
CA PHE A 174 0.57 -5.04 9.50
C PHE A 174 0.94 -6.38 10.14
N ARG A 175 0.26 -6.76 11.23
CA ARG A 175 0.48 -8.08 11.84
C ARG A 175 0.17 -9.19 10.85
N GLU A 176 1.07 -10.16 10.74
CA GLU A 176 0.94 -11.26 9.78
C GLU A 176 -0.43 -11.95 9.88
N CYS A 177 -1.08 -12.16 8.73
CA CYS A 177 -2.35 -12.86 8.68
C CYS A 177 -2.59 -13.53 7.32
N PRO A 178 -3.44 -14.57 7.26
CA PRO A 178 -3.88 -15.17 6.01
C PRO A 178 -4.74 -14.18 5.21
N VAL A 179 -4.42 -14.03 3.94
CA VAL A 179 -5.06 -13.09 3.01
C VAL A 179 -5.28 -13.80 1.69
N ARG A 180 -6.50 -13.67 1.15
CA ARG A 180 -6.79 -13.97 -0.24
C ARG A 180 -7.33 -12.74 -0.96
N PHE A 181 -8.15 -11.95 -0.28
CA PHE A 181 -8.75 -10.75 -0.82
C PHE A 181 -8.21 -9.53 -0.09
N ILE A 182 -7.85 -8.49 -0.83
CA ILE A 182 -7.44 -7.20 -0.29
C ILE A 182 -8.43 -6.16 -0.80
N ARG A 183 -9.15 -5.50 0.10
CA ARG A 183 -10.03 -4.37 -0.21
C ARG A 183 -9.35 -3.08 0.22
N ILE A 184 -9.13 -2.19 -0.73
CA ILE A 184 -8.66 -0.84 -0.43
C ILE A 184 -9.83 0.11 -0.65
N GLN A 185 -10.25 0.78 0.42
CA GLN A 185 -11.37 1.69 0.43
C GLN A 185 -10.86 3.11 0.66
N CYS A 186 -11.10 3.99 -0.30
CA CYS A 186 -10.78 5.41 -0.23
C CYS A 186 -11.98 6.17 0.31
N GLU A 187 -11.77 7.21 1.10
CA GLU A 187 -12.87 8.12 1.46
C GLU A 187 -13.04 9.21 0.40
N TYR A 188 -11.94 9.67 -0.18
CA TYR A 188 -11.89 10.71 -1.20
C TYR A 188 -10.87 10.33 -2.28
N GLY A 189 -11.16 10.59 -3.55
CA GLY A 189 -10.21 10.41 -4.67
C GLY A 189 -10.03 8.97 -5.20
N ILE A 190 -9.29 8.86 -6.31
CA ILE A 190 -8.99 7.61 -7.02
C ILE A 190 -7.56 7.17 -6.66
N LEU A 191 -7.39 6.02 -6.01
CA LEU A 191 -6.07 5.38 -5.95
C LEU A 191 -5.73 4.87 -7.35
N SER A 192 -4.55 5.22 -7.84
CA SER A 192 -4.07 4.65 -9.10
C SER A 192 -3.60 3.23 -8.81
N ILE A 193 -4.44 2.26 -9.19
CA ILE A 193 -4.09 0.85 -9.22
C ILE A 193 -3.23 0.62 -10.47
N ASN A 194 -2.05 1.22 -10.53
CA ASN A 194 -1.07 0.88 -11.55
C ASN A 194 -0.25 -0.33 -11.07
N ASP A 195 0.63 -0.84 -11.93
CA ASP A 195 1.50 -2.03 -11.75
C ASP A 195 2.46 -2.00 -10.53
N ASN A 196 2.31 -1.05 -9.62
CA ASN A 196 3.16 -0.83 -8.46
C ASN A 196 2.57 -1.30 -7.13
N ILE A 197 1.38 -1.92 -7.11
CA ILE A 197 0.88 -2.55 -5.88
C ILE A 197 1.67 -3.84 -5.64
N GLN A 198 2.26 -3.96 -4.46
CA GLN A 198 2.98 -5.16 -4.06
C GLN A 198 2.41 -5.74 -2.77
N ALA A 199 2.07 -7.01 -2.78
CA ALA A 199 1.66 -7.75 -1.59
C ALA A 199 2.71 -8.81 -1.29
N LEU A 200 3.29 -8.78 -0.09
CA LEU A 200 4.37 -9.70 0.27
C LEU A 200 4.41 -9.99 1.78
N TYR A 201 5.17 -11.01 2.13
CA TYR A 201 5.64 -11.24 3.50
C TYR A 201 7.04 -10.64 3.66
N SER A 202 7.16 -9.50 4.31
CA SER A 202 8.45 -8.87 4.65
C SER A 202 9.04 -9.45 5.94
N THR A 203 10.36 -9.62 5.95
CA THR A 203 11.15 -9.94 7.16
C THR A 203 11.77 -8.70 7.79
N ASP A 204 11.55 -7.52 7.22
CA ASP A 204 12.13 -6.28 7.71
C ASP A 204 11.60 -5.98 9.12
N PRO A 205 12.45 -5.52 10.04
CA PRO A 205 12.01 -5.19 11.39
C PRO A 205 11.13 -3.94 11.36
N PHE A 206 9.88 -4.08 11.79
CA PHE A 206 8.93 -2.98 11.94
C PHE A 206 8.21 -3.07 13.29
N GLU A 207 7.74 -1.92 13.76
CA GLU A 207 6.88 -1.80 14.94
C GLU A 207 5.61 -1.05 14.54
N ILE A 208 4.46 -1.52 15.01
CA ILE A 208 3.14 -0.94 14.70
C ILE A 208 2.47 -0.60 16.01
N ASP A 209 1.95 0.62 16.08
CA ASP A 209 1.11 1.02 17.20
C ASP A 209 -0.22 0.24 17.17
N PRO A 210 -0.55 -0.53 18.23
CA PRO A 210 -1.71 -1.41 18.22
C PRO A 210 -3.05 -0.67 18.17
N ASN A 211 -3.07 0.62 18.50
CA ASN A 211 -4.30 1.42 18.55
C ASN A 211 -4.58 2.12 17.23
N THR A 212 -3.54 2.58 16.53
CA THR A 212 -3.66 3.42 15.33
C THR A 212 -3.32 2.69 14.04
N THR A 213 -2.74 1.48 14.10
CA THR A 213 -2.19 0.73 12.95
C THR A 213 -1.04 1.42 12.21
N LEU A 214 -0.55 2.53 12.75
CA LEU A 214 0.55 3.30 12.19
C LEU A 214 1.91 2.70 12.56
N ILE A 215 2.88 2.89 11.68
CA ILE A 215 4.25 2.47 11.92
C ILE A 215 4.89 3.37 12.99
N ILE A 216 5.57 2.74 13.95
CA ILE A 216 6.53 3.41 14.84
C ILE A 216 7.90 3.27 14.17
N PRO A 217 8.41 4.33 13.50
CA PRO A 217 9.67 4.24 12.78
C PRO A 217 10.85 4.00 13.74
N ASN A 218 11.76 3.13 13.33
CA ASN A 218 13.04 2.87 14.01
C ASN A 218 14.23 3.51 13.29
N GLN A 219 13.98 4.11 12.13
CA GLN A 219 14.96 4.79 11.27
C GLN A 219 14.41 6.15 10.84
N ASN A 220 15.30 7.04 10.41
CA ASN A 220 14.93 8.36 9.94
C ASN A 220 14.00 8.28 8.72
N VAL A 221 12.80 8.85 8.81
CA VAL A 221 11.81 8.92 7.72
C VAL A 221 11.84 10.27 6.99
N VAL A 222 12.71 11.20 7.41
CA VAL A 222 12.98 12.45 6.68
C VAL A 222 14.02 12.18 5.60
N PRO A 223 13.84 12.66 4.36
CA PRO A 223 14.84 12.50 3.30
C PRO A 223 16.22 12.98 3.75
N THR A 224 17.26 12.19 3.48
CA THR A 224 18.65 12.49 3.89
C THR A 224 19.16 13.82 3.32
N GLU A 225 18.68 14.19 2.13
CA GLU A 225 18.99 15.45 1.47
C GLU A 225 17.89 16.49 1.74
N MET A 226 18.21 17.50 2.56
CA MET A 226 17.32 18.63 2.87
C MET A 226 16.99 19.49 1.65
N SER A 227 17.77 19.37 0.57
CA SER A 227 17.55 20.02 -0.72
C SER A 227 16.40 19.38 -1.53
N LEU A 228 15.93 18.19 -1.15
CA LEU A 228 14.84 17.53 -1.85
C LEU A 228 13.52 18.22 -1.53
N LYS A 229 13.04 19.02 -2.49
CA LYS A 229 11.60 19.38 -2.56
C LYS A 229 10.80 18.09 -2.48
N TRP A 230 9.64 18.16 -1.84
CA TRP A 230 8.74 17.02 -1.65
C TRP A 230 8.70 16.11 -2.88
N ASN A 231 9.10 14.85 -2.69
CA ASN A 231 9.15 13.83 -3.72
C ASN A 231 8.44 12.56 -3.22
N PRO A 232 7.35 12.13 -3.89
CA PRO A 232 6.57 10.97 -3.46
C PRO A 232 7.35 9.65 -3.44
N ASN A 233 8.42 9.55 -4.25
CA ASN A 233 9.26 8.35 -4.34
C ASN A 233 10.36 8.31 -3.25
N ALA A 234 10.63 9.44 -2.60
CA ALA A 234 11.64 9.56 -1.55
C ALA A 234 11.04 9.48 -0.12
N GLY A 235 9.77 9.11 0.01
CA GLY A 235 9.08 9.02 1.30
C GLY A 235 8.60 10.36 1.88
N GLY A 236 8.78 11.47 1.16
CA GLY A 236 8.34 12.80 1.57
C GLY A 236 9.30 13.91 1.16
N GLY A 237 9.25 15.03 1.90
CA GLY A 237 10.19 16.15 1.78
C GLY A 237 9.59 17.47 2.25
N TYR A 238 10.33 18.56 2.07
CA TYR A 238 9.81 19.88 2.45
C TYR A 238 8.86 20.42 1.38
N THR A 239 7.82 21.13 1.82
CA THR A 239 6.80 21.76 0.97
C THR A 239 6.86 23.29 1.02
N HIS A 240 7.39 23.85 2.11
CA HIS A 240 7.53 25.29 2.33
C HIS A 240 8.89 25.60 2.97
N GLY A 241 9.48 26.72 2.56
CA GLY A 241 10.83 27.16 2.93
C GLY A 241 11.65 27.52 1.69
N GLU A 242 12.67 28.34 1.88
CA GLU A 242 13.64 28.71 0.85
C GLU A 242 14.92 27.89 1.05
N ILE A 243 15.42 27.22 0.01
CA ILE A 243 16.76 26.59 0.06
C ILE A 243 17.80 27.66 -0.21
N ILE A 244 18.77 27.79 0.69
CA ILE A 244 20.02 28.52 0.46
C ILE A 244 21.17 27.67 0.98
N ASP A 245 22.26 27.56 0.21
CA ASP A 245 23.51 26.90 0.64
C ASP A 245 23.31 25.56 1.37
N GLY A 246 22.43 24.71 0.83
CA GLY A 246 22.16 23.37 1.35
C GLY A 246 21.31 23.28 2.63
N HIS A 247 20.74 24.39 3.10
CA HIS A 247 19.82 24.41 4.24
C HIS A 247 18.50 25.09 3.89
N ILE A 248 17.46 24.86 4.70
CA ILE A 248 16.14 25.46 4.52
C ILE A 248 16.02 26.64 5.47
N ARG A 249 15.53 27.78 4.98
CA ARG A 249 15.25 28.94 5.82
C ARG A 249 13.86 29.52 5.58
N HIS A 250 13.41 30.33 6.52
CA HIS A 250 12.24 31.19 6.34
C HIS A 250 12.41 32.51 7.09
N LYS A 251 11.70 33.56 6.67
CA LYS A 251 11.76 34.89 7.30
C LYS A 251 10.88 34.95 8.54
N ILE A 252 11.44 35.40 9.65
CA ILE A 252 10.71 35.56 10.91
C ILE A 252 9.67 36.68 10.78
N ASN A 253 8.51 36.53 11.43
CA ASN A 253 7.39 37.50 11.44
C ASN A 253 6.70 37.74 10.08
N ASN A 254 6.84 36.83 9.11
CA ASN A 254 6.19 36.94 7.79
C ASN A 254 5.16 35.83 7.51
N HIS A 255 4.54 35.26 8.56
CA HIS A 255 3.66 34.07 8.47
C HIS A 255 4.29 32.85 7.77
N SER A 256 5.61 32.87 7.53
CA SER A 256 6.34 31.82 6.85
C SER A 256 6.80 30.75 7.83
N ARG A 257 6.96 29.52 7.33
CA ARG A 257 7.27 28.32 8.11
C ARG A 257 8.00 27.32 7.24
N ILE A 258 8.73 26.41 7.87
CA ILE A 258 9.30 25.24 7.22
C ILE A 258 8.34 24.08 7.48
N THR A 259 7.83 23.46 6.41
CA THR A 259 6.90 22.33 6.52
C THR A 259 7.45 21.12 5.82
N PHE A 260 7.64 20.02 6.55
CA PHE A 260 7.89 18.70 5.99
C PHE A 260 6.58 17.93 5.89
N GLN A 261 6.40 17.21 4.78
CA GLN A 261 5.30 16.29 4.55
C GLN A 261 5.85 14.89 4.31
N PHE A 262 5.34 13.91 5.07
CA PHE A 262 5.62 12.50 4.84
C PHE A 262 4.69 11.92 3.78
N SER A 263 5.14 10.86 3.10
CA SER A 263 4.27 10.12 2.17
C SER A 263 3.12 9.42 2.90
N GLN A 264 3.36 8.97 4.13
CA GLN A 264 2.39 8.27 4.97
C GLN A 264 2.50 8.74 6.43
N PRO A 265 1.45 8.56 7.24
CA PRO A 265 1.49 8.85 8.67
C PRO A 265 2.41 7.90 9.46
N TYR A 266 3.05 8.42 10.51
CA TYR A 266 3.87 7.67 11.46
C TYR A 266 3.54 8.04 12.91
N VAL A 267 3.81 7.15 13.86
CA VAL A 267 3.80 7.48 15.29
C VAL A 267 5.17 8.00 15.71
N ILE A 268 5.24 9.29 16.02
CA ILE A 268 6.49 9.98 16.31
C ILE A 268 6.42 10.58 17.71
N GLY A 269 7.49 10.44 18.49
CA GLY A 269 7.64 11.09 19.80
C GLY A 269 9.01 11.76 20.00
N ASN A 270 9.86 11.77 18.98
CA ASN A 270 11.12 12.48 19.02
C ASN A 270 11.63 12.84 17.62
N MET A 271 12.41 13.91 17.57
CA MET A 271 13.13 14.35 16.38
C MET A 271 14.39 15.13 16.79
N LYS A 272 15.31 15.31 15.85
CA LYS A 272 16.56 16.03 16.06
C LYS A 272 16.76 17.08 14.98
N LEU A 273 17.04 18.30 15.39
CA LEU A 273 17.18 19.47 14.53
C LEU A 273 18.57 20.05 14.64
N ARG A 274 19.14 20.54 13.54
CA ARG A 274 20.40 21.30 13.56
C ARG A 274 20.16 22.75 13.16
N LEU A 275 20.50 23.65 14.08
CA LEU A 275 20.48 25.09 13.90
C LEU A 275 21.91 25.61 13.67
N ASN A 276 22.04 26.75 12.98
CA ASN A 276 23.33 27.38 12.70
C ASN A 276 23.65 28.53 13.65
N GLU A 277 22.65 29.37 13.90
CA GLU A 277 22.75 30.51 14.80
C GLU A 277 21.80 30.35 15.99
N GLU A 278 21.97 31.22 16.97
CA GLU A 278 21.08 31.29 18.11
C GLU A 278 19.68 31.73 17.66
N SER A 279 18.69 30.88 17.88
CA SER A 279 17.33 31.08 17.42
C SER A 279 16.33 30.60 18.46
N SER A 280 15.15 31.20 18.44
CA SER A 280 13.97 30.71 19.15
C SER A 280 12.99 30.15 18.13
N TYR A 281 12.36 29.03 18.45
CA TYR A 281 11.45 28.34 17.54
C TYR A 281 10.47 27.44 18.29
N TYR A 282 9.41 27.04 17.59
CA TYR A 282 8.54 25.97 18.01
C TYR A 282 8.32 24.97 16.88
N VAL A 283 7.90 23.76 17.27
CA VAL A 283 7.52 22.68 16.37
C VAL A 283 6.07 22.34 16.63
N ASP A 284 5.26 22.45 15.58
CA ASP A 284 3.92 21.91 15.54
C ASP A 284 3.89 20.66 14.64
N VAL A 285 2.98 19.73 14.93
CA VAL A 285 2.72 18.55 14.09
C VAL A 285 1.25 18.49 13.69
N ALA A 286 0.97 17.86 12.55
CA ALA A 286 -0.39 17.66 12.07
C ALA A 286 -0.55 16.33 11.32
N THR A 287 -1.78 15.83 11.25
CA THR A 287 -2.18 14.61 10.53
C THR A 287 -2.73 14.88 9.13
N MET A 288 -3.21 16.12 8.91
CA MET A 288 -3.81 16.58 7.66
C MET A 288 -3.30 17.96 7.27
N ARG A 289 -3.25 18.25 5.96
CA ARG A 289 -2.70 19.52 5.43
C ARG A 289 -3.34 20.79 5.99
N ASN A 290 -4.67 20.77 6.15
CA ASN A 290 -5.47 21.90 6.63
C ASN A 290 -6.10 21.59 8.01
N GLY A 291 -5.54 20.61 8.74
CA GLY A 291 -6.05 20.18 10.05
C GLY A 291 -5.53 21.04 11.19
N GLU A 292 -6.00 20.71 12.40
CA GLU A 292 -5.48 21.28 13.64
C GLU A 292 -4.00 20.89 13.81
N CYS A 293 -3.20 21.86 14.22
CA CYS A 293 -1.78 21.68 14.49
C CYS A 293 -1.58 21.60 16.01
N THR A 294 -0.83 20.61 16.47
CA THR A 294 -0.49 20.46 17.89
C THR A 294 0.94 20.91 18.12
N ARG A 295 1.15 21.87 19.04
CA ARG A 295 2.50 22.26 19.45
C ARG A 295 3.11 21.19 20.33
N VAL A 296 4.22 20.62 19.87
CA VAL A 296 4.91 19.52 20.56
C VAL A 296 6.22 19.93 21.19
N PHE A 297 6.80 21.04 20.75
CA PHE A 297 8.09 21.50 21.26
C PHE A 297 8.27 23.00 21.06
N ALA A 298 8.98 23.65 21.97
CA ALA A 298 9.42 25.03 21.83
C ALA A 298 10.71 25.25 22.61
N GLU A 299 11.64 26.01 22.02
CA GLU A 299 12.88 26.43 22.67
C GLU A 299 13.21 27.87 22.30
N GLU A 300 13.92 28.55 23.19
CA GLU A 300 14.33 29.93 23.01
C GLU A 300 15.83 30.09 23.13
N ASN A 301 16.39 30.94 22.26
CA ASN A 301 17.81 31.34 22.29
C ASN A 301 18.78 30.14 22.31
N VAL A 302 18.56 29.18 21.41
CA VAL A 302 19.38 27.96 21.28
C VAL A 302 20.04 27.87 19.92
N SER A 303 21.17 27.17 19.85
CA SER A 303 21.90 26.90 18.59
C SER A 303 22.39 25.44 18.55
N GLY A 304 22.94 25.04 17.40
CA GLY A 304 23.51 23.70 17.22
C GLY A 304 22.45 22.59 17.17
N TRP A 305 22.83 21.41 17.65
CA TRP A 305 21.95 20.24 17.65
C TRP A 305 20.97 20.26 18.81
N ARG A 306 19.67 20.19 18.50
CA ARG A 306 18.57 20.15 19.47
C ARG A 306 17.76 18.87 19.29
N THR A 307 17.35 18.29 20.41
CA THR A 307 16.49 17.10 20.43
C THR A 307 15.14 17.50 20.99
N ALA A 308 14.10 17.38 20.17
CA ALA A 308 12.73 17.55 20.60
C ALA A 308 12.17 16.18 20.98
N THR A 309 11.72 16.02 22.22
CA THR A 309 11.04 14.82 22.72
C THR A 309 9.66 15.22 23.23
N PHE A 310 8.63 14.46 22.85
CA PHE A 310 7.24 14.76 23.12
C PHE A 310 6.42 13.46 23.16
N GLU A 311 5.16 13.54 23.57
CA GLU A 311 4.29 12.37 23.59
C GLU A 311 4.10 11.79 22.19
N LYS A 312 4.26 10.46 22.09
CA LYS A 312 4.08 9.73 20.83
C LYS A 312 2.69 10.01 20.26
N GLN A 313 2.63 10.53 19.04
CA GLN A 313 1.38 10.83 18.35
C GLN A 313 1.51 10.61 16.85
N ALA A 314 0.37 10.53 16.16
CA ALA A 314 0.34 10.41 14.70
C ALA A 314 0.80 11.72 14.04
N VAL A 315 1.74 11.62 13.11
CA VAL A 315 2.34 12.76 12.40
C VAL A 315 2.43 12.46 10.91
N SER A 316 1.83 13.35 10.11
CA SER A 316 1.99 13.40 8.64
C SER A 316 2.75 14.65 8.19
N TYR A 317 2.71 15.71 9.02
CA TYR A 317 3.36 16.99 8.78
C TYR A 317 4.16 17.42 10.00
N ILE A 318 5.37 17.92 9.76
CA ILE A 318 6.18 18.62 10.75
C ILE A 318 6.29 20.08 10.32
N ILE A 319 5.91 21.00 11.20
CA ILE A 319 5.89 22.43 10.94
C ILE A 319 6.83 23.10 11.94
N ILE A 320 7.88 23.73 11.44
CA ILE A 320 8.88 24.40 12.26
C ILE A 320 8.79 25.90 11.97
N VAL A 321 8.66 26.69 13.04
CA VAL A 321 8.52 28.14 12.95
C VAL A 321 9.54 28.80 13.87
N GLY A 322 10.49 29.50 13.27
CA GLY A 322 11.38 30.40 13.99
C GLY A 322 10.66 31.70 14.37
N THR A 323 10.85 32.09 15.61
CA THR A 323 10.21 33.26 16.24
C THR A 323 11.21 34.36 16.56
N LYS A 324 12.49 34.03 16.71
CA LYS A 324 13.56 35.01 16.97
C LYS A 324 14.89 34.51 16.41
N SER A 325 15.65 35.40 15.78
CA SER A 325 17.03 35.20 15.35
C SER A 325 17.69 36.57 15.14
N SER A 326 19.00 36.66 15.33
CA SER A 326 19.81 37.84 15.00
C SER A 326 19.75 38.24 13.52
N SER A 327 19.63 37.27 12.61
CA SER A 327 19.62 37.52 11.16
C SER A 327 18.26 37.98 10.62
N GLY A 328 17.18 37.84 11.41
CA GLY A 328 15.80 37.97 10.95
C GLY A 328 15.28 36.78 10.14
N TYR A 329 16.10 35.73 9.96
CA TYR A 329 15.75 34.47 9.33
C TYR A 329 15.95 33.31 10.30
N PHE A 330 15.15 32.27 10.12
CA PHE A 330 15.35 31.00 10.81
C PHE A 330 15.98 30.00 9.85
N HIS A 331 17.09 29.40 10.27
CA HIS A 331 17.89 28.50 9.45
C HIS A 331 17.87 27.07 10.02
N LEU A 332 17.33 26.13 9.26
CA LEU A 332 17.30 24.70 9.56
C LEU A 332 18.26 23.94 8.63
N TYR A 333 19.34 23.41 9.21
CA TYR A 333 20.37 22.69 8.47
C TYR A 333 20.07 21.22 8.30
N LYS A 334 19.44 20.59 9.30
CA LYS A 334 19.11 19.17 9.25
C LYS A 334 17.93 18.86 10.15
N LEU A 335 17.11 17.93 9.70
CA LEU A 335 16.06 17.30 10.48
C LEU A 335 16.23 15.78 10.39
N GLU A 336 16.20 15.11 11.54
CA GLU A 336 16.15 13.65 11.63
C GLU A 336 14.93 13.28 12.47
N CYS A 337 14.09 12.39 11.96
CA CYS A 337 12.84 12.03 12.63
C CYS A 337 12.49 10.58 12.32
N PRO A 338 12.53 9.67 13.32
CA PRO A 338 13.33 9.78 14.53
C PRO A 338 14.84 9.87 14.19
N PRO A 339 15.69 10.35 15.12
CA PRO A 339 17.13 10.32 14.94
C PRO A 339 17.64 8.88 14.90
N ILE A 340 18.61 8.64 14.01
CA ILE A 340 19.25 7.33 13.88
C ILE A 340 19.96 7.03 15.21
N ARG A 341 19.55 5.96 15.90
CA ARG A 341 20.36 5.39 16.98
C ARG A 341 21.63 4.83 16.34
N LYS A 342 22.75 5.55 16.45
CA LYS A 342 24.05 4.91 16.27
C LYS A 342 24.14 3.86 17.37
N PHE A 343 24.18 2.59 16.99
CA PHE A 343 24.60 1.57 17.94
C PHE A 343 25.99 1.98 18.43
N VAL A 344 26.07 2.36 19.70
CA VAL A 344 27.37 2.42 20.38
C VAL A 344 27.78 0.95 20.47
N GLU A 345 28.67 0.52 19.59
CA GLU A 345 29.46 -0.70 19.83
C GLU A 345 30.15 -0.47 21.18
N SER A 346 29.57 -1.04 22.23
CA SER A 346 30.23 -1.16 23.52
C SER A 346 31.30 -2.21 23.30
N TYR A 347 32.51 -1.75 22.96
CA TYR A 347 33.70 -2.57 23.10
C TYR A 347 33.80 -2.94 24.60
N VAL A 348 33.57 -4.22 24.88
CA VAL A 348 34.00 -4.88 26.12
C VAL A 348 35.43 -5.36 25.91
#